data_AF-A0A3P6D4D3-F1
#
_entry.id   AF-A0A3P6D4D3-F1
#
_cell.length_a   1.000
_cell.length_b   1.000
_cell.length_c   1.000
_cell.angle_alpha   90.00
_cell.angle_beta   90.00
_cell.angle_gamma   90.00
#
_symmetry.space_group_name_H-M   'P 1'
#
loop_
_entity.id
_entity.type
_entity.pdbx_description
1 polymer ?
#
loop_
_entity_poly.entity_id
_entity_poly.type
_entity_poly.pdbx_seq_one_letter_code
_entity_poly.pdbx_strand_id
1 'polypeptide(L)'
;MASRALSIMLISLVLSCVSIWLEANVPTIEGYKDHIRTCGSTDECEGIWCKQGRLGECLTWTCDLDEDCRKLVRCDRTPGPYCMEGMCTC
;
A
#
# COMPACT_ATOMS: atom_id res chain seq x y z
N MET A 1 24.39 19.44 42.37
CA MET A 1 23.15 19.37 41.55
C MET A 1 23.54 19.05 40.11
N ALA A 2 23.80 17.78 39.76
CA ALA A 2 24.28 17.43 38.41
C ALA A 2 23.73 16.09 37.89
N SER A 3 22.82 15.44 38.64
CA SER A 3 22.42 14.06 38.39
C SER A 3 21.08 13.92 37.67
N ARG A 4 20.32 15.02 37.49
CA ARG A 4 18.94 14.97 36.95
C ARG A 4 18.84 15.31 35.46
N ALA A 5 19.84 15.99 34.89
CA ALA A 5 19.83 16.41 33.48
C ALA A 5 20.16 15.27 32.50
N LEU A 6 20.96 14.29 32.92
CA LEU A 6 21.34 13.14 32.08
C LEU A 6 20.20 12.13 31.88
N SER A 7 19.22 12.08 32.80
CA SER A 7 18.13 11.11 32.74
C SER A 7 17.06 11.46 31.70
N ILE A 8 16.88 12.75 31.39
CA ILE A 8 15.82 13.22 30.47
C ILE A 8 16.28 13.06 29.02
N MET A 9 17.55 13.33 28.74
CA MET A 9 18.17 13.16 27.41
C MET A 9 18.09 11.72 26.90
N LEU A 10 18.20 10.74 27.80
CA LEU A 10 18.14 9.32 27.43
C LEU A 10 16.72 8.89 27.04
N ILE A 11 15.68 9.44 27.67
CA ILE A 11 14.28 9.09 27.40
C ILE A 11 13.82 9.63 26.04
N SER A 12 14.21 10.86 25.69
CA SER A 12 13.87 11.45 24.39
C SER A 12 14.51 10.71 23.21
N LEU A 13 15.67 10.08 23.40
CA LEU A 13 16.34 9.31 22.34
C LEU A 13 15.58 8.00 22.01
N VAL A 14 14.93 7.37 23.00
CA VAL A 14 14.21 6.10 22.80
C VAL A 14 12.90 6.30 22.05
N LEU A 15 12.19 7.42 22.28
CA LEU A 15 10.93 7.74 21.62
C LEU A 15 11.11 8.08 20.12
N SER A 16 12.23 8.67 19.73
CA SER A 16 12.52 8.96 18.32
C SER A 16 12.81 7.71 17.49
N CYS A 17 13.28 6.61 18.10
CA CYS A 17 13.60 5.37 17.36
C CYS A 17 12.38 4.55 16.97
N VAL A 18 11.24 4.71 17.67
CA VAL A 18 10.02 3.93 17.37
C VAL A 18 9.29 4.47 16.15
N SER A 19 9.50 5.75 15.80
CA SER A 19 8.78 6.40 14.70
C SER A 19 9.29 6.03 13.31
N ILE A 20 10.42 5.31 13.21
CA ILE A 20 11.04 4.94 11.91
C ILE A 20 10.49 3.61 11.37
N TRP A 21 9.71 2.86 12.16
CA TRP A 21 9.26 1.52 11.77
C TRP A 21 7.85 1.43 11.18
N LEU A 22 7.12 2.54 11.06
CA LEU A 22 5.72 2.50 10.59
C LEU A 22 5.55 2.75 9.08
N GLU A 23 6.57 3.21 8.35
CA GLU A 23 6.45 3.50 6.92
C GLU A 23 7.52 2.79 6.09
N ALA A 24 7.41 1.47 5.94
CA ALA A 24 8.25 0.77 4.95
C ALA A 24 7.74 -0.61 4.48
N ASN A 25 6.52 -1.03 4.81
CA ASN A 25 5.93 -2.21 4.18
C ASN A 25 5.13 -1.84 2.92
N VAL A 26 5.59 -0.83 2.16
CA VAL A 26 5.29 -0.78 0.74
C VAL A 26 6.34 -1.66 0.08
N PRO A 27 6.00 -2.87 -0.42
CA PRO A 27 6.96 -3.64 -1.18
C PRO A 27 7.49 -2.75 -2.30
N THR A 28 8.81 -2.59 -2.37
CA THR A 28 9.51 -1.93 -3.47
C THR A 28 9.35 -2.83 -4.70
N ILE A 29 8.27 -2.59 -5.45
CA ILE A 29 7.94 -3.31 -6.67
C ILE A 29 8.78 -2.72 -7.81
N GLU A 30 10.10 -2.95 -7.79
CA GLU A 30 10.99 -2.59 -8.91
C GLU A 30 10.98 -3.63 -10.05
N GLY A 31 10.22 -4.73 -9.92
CA GLY A 31 10.20 -5.84 -10.89
C GLY A 31 8.92 -6.07 -11.70
N TYR A 32 7.84 -5.29 -11.53
CA TYR A 32 6.49 -5.70 -12.00
C TYR A 32 6.00 -5.02 -13.28
N LYS A 33 6.83 -4.19 -13.92
CA LYS A 33 6.41 -3.40 -15.09
C LYS A 33 5.97 -4.24 -16.30
N ASP A 34 6.43 -5.50 -16.41
CA ASP A 34 6.04 -6.43 -17.49
C ASP A 34 4.88 -7.38 -17.12
N HIS A 35 4.30 -7.28 -15.91
CA HIS A 35 3.28 -8.21 -15.41
C HIS A 35 2.01 -7.53 -14.87
N ILE A 36 1.76 -6.27 -15.26
CA ILE A 36 0.55 -5.55 -14.85
C ILE A 36 -0.68 -6.32 -15.32
N ARG A 37 -1.43 -6.88 -14.38
CA ARG A 37 -2.60 -7.72 -14.66
C ARG A 37 -3.82 -6.85 -14.96
N THR A 38 -4.67 -7.33 -15.85
CA THR A 38 -6.00 -6.75 -16.05
C THR A 38 -6.96 -7.35 -15.04
N CYS A 39 -7.58 -6.49 -14.24
CA CYS A 39 -8.50 -6.85 -13.17
C CYS A 39 -9.79 -6.03 -13.30
N GLY A 40 -10.83 -6.37 -12.58
CA GLY A 40 -12.10 -5.65 -12.59
C GLY A 40 -12.64 -5.43 -11.19
N SER A 41 -13.90 -4.98 -11.14
CA SER A 41 -14.68 -4.84 -9.92
C SER A 41 -15.74 -5.94 -9.86
N THR A 42 -16.08 -6.40 -8.65
CA THR A 42 -17.20 -7.32 -8.41
C THR A 42 -17.78 -7.03 -7.03
N ASP A 43 -19.10 -7.12 -6.89
CA ASP A 43 -19.79 -6.85 -5.62
C ASP A 43 -19.47 -7.89 -4.53
N GLU A 44 -18.89 -9.03 -4.93
CA GLU A 44 -18.43 -10.10 -4.04
C GLU A 44 -17.04 -9.83 -3.44
N CYS A 45 -16.43 -8.67 -3.76
CA CYS A 45 -15.07 -8.32 -3.41
C CYS A 45 -15.00 -6.89 -2.85
N GLU A 46 -14.45 -6.71 -1.66
CA GLU A 46 -14.18 -5.37 -1.09
C GLU A 46 -12.95 -4.68 -1.73
N GLY A 47 -12.38 -5.26 -2.79
CA GLY A 47 -11.19 -4.79 -3.47
C GLY A 47 -11.24 -5.10 -4.96
N ILE A 48 -10.07 -5.20 -5.59
CA ILE A 48 -9.96 -5.45 -7.02
C ILE A 48 -9.98 -6.95 -7.30
N TRP A 49 -10.85 -7.37 -8.22
CA TRP A 49 -10.96 -8.76 -8.65
C TRP A 49 -10.04 -9.05 -9.85
N CYS A 50 -8.99 -9.82 -9.62
CA CYS A 50 -8.04 -10.20 -10.65
C CYS A 50 -8.28 -11.64 -11.10
N LYS A 51 -8.59 -11.85 -12.40
CA LYS A 51 -8.71 -13.20 -12.96
C LYS A 51 -7.34 -13.77 -13.29
N GLN A 52 -7.07 -14.98 -12.83
CA GLN A 52 -5.93 -15.80 -13.23
C GLN A 52 -6.43 -17.13 -13.80
N GLY A 53 -6.75 -17.13 -15.09
CA GLY A 53 -7.35 -18.29 -15.77
C GLY A 53 -8.83 -18.47 -15.41
N ARG A 54 -9.19 -19.63 -14.85
CA ARG A 54 -10.57 -19.95 -14.41
C ARG A 54 -10.88 -19.53 -12.98
N LEU A 55 -9.84 -19.20 -12.21
CA LEU A 55 -9.95 -18.74 -10.84
C LEU A 55 -9.69 -17.23 -10.82
N GLY A 56 -10.29 -16.53 -9.87
CA GLY A 56 -9.95 -15.15 -9.59
C GLY A 56 -9.66 -14.97 -8.12
N GLU A 57 -8.93 -13.91 -7.82
CA GLU A 57 -8.53 -13.53 -6.48
C GLU A 57 -8.97 -12.09 -6.19
N CYS A 58 -9.41 -11.87 -4.96
CA CYS A 58 -9.65 -10.54 -4.40
C CYS A 58 -8.33 -9.99 -3.87
N LEU A 59 -7.90 -8.86 -4.41
CA LEU A 59 -6.67 -8.20 -4.01
C LEU A 59 -6.99 -6.77 -3.56
N THR A 60 -6.47 -6.44 -2.39
CA THR A 60 -6.58 -5.10 -1.82
C THR A 60 -5.19 -4.51 -1.72
N TRP A 61 -4.98 -3.39 -2.39
CA TRP A 61 -3.75 -2.61 -2.31
C TRP A 61 -4.05 -1.24 -1.75
N THR A 62 -3.24 -0.80 -0.80
CA THR A 62 -3.31 0.56 -0.29
C THR A 62 -2.66 1.52 -1.28
N CYS A 63 -3.12 2.76 -1.29
CA CYS A 63 -2.59 3.81 -2.15
C CYS A 63 -2.73 5.19 -1.50
N ASP A 64 -1.87 6.11 -1.91
CA ASP A 64 -2.02 7.53 -1.62
C ASP A 64 -2.44 8.31 -2.87
N LEU A 65 -2.03 7.82 -4.05
CA LEU A 65 -2.28 8.45 -5.35
C LEU A 65 -2.72 7.42 -6.39
N ASP A 66 -3.42 7.89 -7.43
CA ASP A 66 -3.82 7.07 -8.58
C ASP A 66 -2.61 6.44 -9.29
N GLU A 67 -1.45 7.12 -9.32
CA GLU A 67 -0.22 6.57 -9.90
C GLU A 67 0.23 5.27 -9.23
N ASP A 68 -0.06 5.07 -7.95
CA ASP A 68 0.36 3.87 -7.24
C ASP A 68 -0.43 2.65 -7.72
N CYS A 69 -1.74 2.81 -7.91
CA CYS A 69 -2.58 1.76 -8.47
C CYS A 69 -2.23 1.46 -9.93
N ARG A 70 -1.86 2.49 -10.71
CA ARG A 70 -1.45 2.35 -12.12
C ARG A 70 -0.16 1.53 -12.29
N LYS A 71 0.67 1.42 -11.26
CA LYS A 71 1.87 0.55 -11.26
C LYS A 71 1.52 -0.93 -11.02
N LEU A 72 0.35 -1.21 -10.45
CA LEU A 72 -0.06 -2.54 -9.97
C LEU A 72 -0.98 -3.26 -10.97
N VAL A 73 -2.02 -2.57 -11.45
CA VAL A 73 -3.12 -3.18 -12.22
C VAL A 73 -3.62 -2.29 -13.35
N ARG A 74 -4.40 -2.89 -14.25
CA ARG A 74 -5.28 -2.18 -15.20
C ARG A 74 -6.71 -2.64 -15.02
N CYS A 75 -7.67 -1.73 -15.13
CA CYS A 75 -9.08 -2.09 -15.04
C CYS A 75 -9.63 -2.60 -16.38
N ASP A 76 -10.42 -3.68 -16.35
CA ASP A 76 -11.11 -4.23 -17.51
C ASP A 76 -12.41 -3.46 -17.75
N ARG A 77 -12.52 -2.82 -18.92
CA ARG A 77 -13.74 -2.12 -19.41
C ARG A 77 -14.22 -0.95 -18.55
N THR A 78 -13.54 -0.59 -17.46
CA THR A 78 -13.77 0.64 -16.70
C THR A 78 -12.56 1.57 -16.83
N PRO A 79 -12.78 2.90 -16.80
CA PRO A 79 -11.67 3.83 -16.63
C PRO A 79 -11.05 3.61 -15.24
N GLY A 80 -9.73 3.73 -15.11
CA GLY A 80 -8.99 3.42 -13.88
C GLY A 80 -7.62 2.77 -14.14
N PRO A 81 -6.92 2.28 -13.09
CA PRO A 81 -7.33 2.23 -11.68
C PRO A 81 -7.22 3.57 -10.94
N TYR A 82 -7.96 3.69 -9.84
CA TYR A 82 -8.02 4.88 -8.99
C TYR A 82 -7.67 4.57 -7.54
N CYS A 83 -7.23 5.58 -6.82
CA CYS A 83 -7.11 5.53 -5.38
C CYS A 83 -8.34 6.16 -4.72
N MET A 84 -9.10 5.35 -3.98
CA MET A 84 -10.31 5.79 -3.27
C MET A 84 -10.22 5.32 -1.82
N GLU A 85 -10.36 6.25 -0.88
CA GLU A 85 -10.29 5.97 0.57
C GLU A 85 -9.00 5.24 1.00
N GLY A 86 -7.89 5.51 0.31
CA GLY A 86 -6.60 4.87 0.59
C GLY A 86 -6.47 3.46 0.02
N MET A 87 -7.41 3.01 -0.81
CA MET A 87 -7.40 1.70 -1.46
C MET A 87 -7.54 1.80 -2.98
N CYS A 88 -6.82 0.95 -3.69
CA CYS A 88 -6.92 0.85 -5.13
C CYS A 88 -8.25 0.22 -5.53
N THR A 89 -8.93 0.85 -6.49
CA THR A 89 -10.21 0.39 -7.01
C THR A 89 -10.30 0.47 -8.54
N CYS A 90 -11.20 -0.34 -9.09
CA CYS A 90 -11.72 -0.36 -10.45
C CYS A 90 -13.26 -0.25 -10.37
#